data_AF-A0A5D0VCD2-F1
#
_entry.id   AF-A0A5D0VCD2-F1
#
_cell.length_a   1.000
_cell.length_b   1.000
_cell.length_c   1.000
_cell.angle_alpha   90.00
_cell.angle_beta   90.00
_cell.angle_gamma   90.00
#
_symmetry.space_group_name_H-M   'P 1'
#
loop_
_entity.id
_entity.type
_entity.pdbx_description
1 polymer ?
#
loop_
_entity_poly.entity_id
_entity_poly.type
_entity_poly.pdbx_seq_one_letter_code
_entity_poly.pdbx_strand_id
1 'polypeptide(L)' 'MKILRRNNGDWLMEHNGAEAPYDVVCHVEGKFSVFDMDDDMGDDPVASLENRETAERLTQKHFERTAEGGLGR' A
#
# COMPACT_ATOMS: atom_id res chain seq x y z
N MET A 1 0.72 -6.26 -6.18
CA MET A 1 0.66 -5.80 -4.78
C MET A 1 0.07 -6.88 -3.90
N LYS A 2 0.71 -7.18 -2.75
CA LYS A 2 0.26 -8.15 -1.75
C LYS A 2 0.54 -7.64 -0.34
N ILE A 3 -0.49 -7.58 0.51
CA ILE A 3 -0.28 -7.27 1.93
C ILE A 3 0.18 -8.56 2.61
N LEU A 4 1.32 -8.54 3.29
CA LEU A 4 1.87 -9.70 3.99
C LEU A 4 2.12 -9.38 5.46
N ARG A 5 1.97 -10.40 6.32
CA ARG A 5 2.32 -10.30 7.74
C ARG A 5 3.74 -10.78 7.95
N ARG A 6 4.57 -9.98 8.60
CA ARG A 6 5.91 -10.34 9.04
C ARG A 6 5.87 -11.21 10.30
N ASN A 7 6.97 -11.89 10.57
CA ASN A 7 7.12 -12.71 11.78
C ASN A 7 7.08 -11.90 13.08
N ASN A 8 7.39 -10.60 13.02
CA ASN A 8 7.33 -9.69 14.16
C ASN A 8 5.91 -9.12 14.42
N GLY A 9 4.92 -9.49 13.59
CA GLY A 9 3.54 -9.04 13.72
C GLY A 9 3.17 -7.84 12.84
N ASP A 10 4.16 -7.16 12.25
CA ASP A 10 3.95 -6.01 11.36
C ASP A 10 3.40 -6.43 10.00
N TRP A 11 2.90 -5.46 9.25
CA TRP A 11 2.39 -5.66 7.90
C TRP A 11 3.27 -4.92 6.89
N LEU A 12 3.41 -5.49 5.71
CA LEU A 12 4.14 -4.86 4.60
C LEU A 12 3.35 -4.99 3.30
N MET A 13 3.69 -4.15 2.33
CA MET A 13 3.26 -4.32 0.94
C MET A 13 4.39 -4.97 0.12
N GLU A 14 4.09 -6.08 -0.55
CA GLU A 14 5.00 -6.75 -1.47
C GLU A 14 4.59 -6.48 -2.93
N HIS A 15 5.58 -6.25 -3.78
CA HIS A 15 5.45 -6.22 -5.23
C HIS A 15 6.58 -7.03 -5.87
N ASN A 16 6.23 -8.05 -6.67
CA ASN A 16 7.17 -8.90 -7.40
C ASN A 16 8.28 -9.52 -6.53
N GLY A 17 7.95 -9.95 -5.30
CA GLY A 17 8.92 -10.56 -4.38
C GLY A 17 9.84 -9.57 -3.65
N ALA A 18 9.62 -8.27 -3.80
CA ALA A 18 10.31 -7.22 -3.06
C ALA A 18 9.32 -6.39 -2.23
N GLU A 19 9.81 -5.77 -1.17
CA GLU A 19 9.04 -4.80 -0.39
C GLU A 19 8.80 -3.53 -1.22
N ALA A 20 7.54 -3.13 -1.32
CA ALA A 20 7.10 -1.94 -2.04
C ALA A 20 7.10 -0.72 -1.10
N PRO A 21 7.23 0.52 -1.62
CA PRO A 21 7.33 1.74 -0.82
C PRO A 21 5.97 2.20 -0.26
N TYR A 22 5.28 1.31 0.45
CA TYR A 22 3.99 1.57 1.07
C TYR A 22 4.01 1.17 2.54
N ASP A 23 3.51 2.04 3.40
CA ASP A 23 3.23 1.69 4.78
C ASP A 23 1.85 1.02 4.88
N VAL A 24 1.74 -0.01 5.72
CA VAL A 24 0.51 -0.81 5.87
C VAL A 24 0.13 -0.91 7.34
N VAL A 25 -0.98 -0.26 7.68
CA VAL A 25 -1.53 -0.26 9.04
C VAL A 25 -2.74 -1.19 9.11
N CYS A 26 -2.73 -2.14 10.04
CA CYS A 26 -3.88 -2.97 10.38
C CYS A 26 -4.55 -2.42 11.65
N HIS A 27 -5.79 -1.93 11.52
CA HIS A 27 -6.51 -1.27 12.62
C HIS A 27 -7.23 -2.28 13.51
N VAL A 28 -7.98 -3.17 12.86
CA VAL A 28 -8.64 -4.33 13.46
C VAL A 28 -8.48 -5.49 12.49
N GLU A 29 -8.67 -6.72 12.96
CA GLU A 29 -8.45 -7.90 12.12
C GLU A 29 -9.19 -7.81 10.77
N GLY A 30 -8.43 -7.84 9.68
CA GLY A 30 -8.96 -7.76 8.32
C GLY A 30 -9.23 -6.35 7.79
N LYS A 31 -8.91 -5.28 8.53
CA LYS A 31 -9.08 -3.88 8.11
C LYS A 31 -7.74 -3.15 8.00
N PHE A 32 -7.43 -2.70 6.80
CA PHE A 32 -6.14 -2.15 6.42
C PHE A 32 -6.26 -0.72 5.90
N SER A 33 -5.31 0.11 6.29
CA SER A 33 -4.99 1.35 5.59
C SER A 33 -3.60 1.24 4.95
N VAL A 34 -3.45 1.81 3.76
CA VAL A 34 -2.18 1.82 3.02
C VAL A 34 -1.82 3.26 2.68
N PHE A 35 -0.57 3.64 2.93
CA PHE A 35 -0.03 4.98 2.69
C PHE A 35 1.14 4.88 1.72
N ASP A 36 1.18 5.76 0.72
CA ASP A 36 2.36 5.87 -0.14
C ASP A 36 3.45 6.63 0.62
N MET A 37 4.65 6.03 0.73
CA MET A 37 5.76 6.69 1.44
C MET A 37 6.41 7.80 0.62
N ASP A 38 6.18 7.83 -0.69
CA ASP A 38 6.69 8.86 -1.59
C ASP A 38 5.74 10.08 -1.70
N ASP A 39 4.55 10.02 -1.10
CA ASP A 39 3.67 11.18 -0.97
C ASP A 39 4.12 12.06 0.19
N ASP A 40 4.88 13.12 -0.13
CA ASP A 40 5.42 14.09 0.83
C ASP A 40 4.37 14.72 1.76
N MET A 41 3.08 14.70 1.38
CA MET A 41 1.99 15.20 2.22
C MET A 41 1.47 14.13 3.19
N GLY A 42 1.59 12.84 2.87
CA GLY A 42 1.24 11.69 3.74
C GLY A 42 -0.19 11.65 4.28
N ASP A 43 -1.04 12.61 3.92
CA ASP A 43 -2.31 12.88 4.58
C ASP A 43 -3.45 12.01 4.03
N ASP A 44 -3.37 11.60 2.76
CA ASP A 44 -4.43 10.83 2.10
C ASP A 44 -4.01 9.36 1.90
N PRO A 45 -4.61 8.40 2.63
CA PRO A 45 -4.30 6.99 2.43
C PRO A 45 -4.80 6.50 1.06
N VAL A 46 -3.97 5.71 0.38
CA VAL A 46 -4.31 5.01 -0.87
C VAL A 46 -5.50 4.05 -0.68
N ALA A 47 -5.60 3.45 0.51
CA ALA A 47 -6.75 2.67 0.95
C ALA A 47 -7.03 2.96 2.43
N SER A 48 -8.30 3.10 2.82
CA SER A 48 -8.68 3.47 4.19
C SER A 48 -9.70 2.51 4.77
N LEU A 49 -9.33 1.79 5.84
CA LEU A 49 -10.19 0.82 6.56
C LEU A 49 -10.83 -0.21 5.63
N GLU A 50 -10.07 -0.67 4.64
CA GLU A 50 -10.51 -1.61 3.62
C GLU A 50 -10.15 -3.05 3.97
N ASN A 51 -10.85 -4.01 3.37
CA ASN A 51 -10.41 -5.40 3.45
C ASN A 51 -9.11 -5.61 2.66
N ARG A 52 -8.38 -6.70 2.97
CA ARG A 52 -7.08 -7.00 2.35
C ARG A 52 -7.11 -6.96 0.83
N GLU A 53 -8.06 -7.65 0.20
CA GLU A 53 -8.16 -7.73 -1.27
C GLU A 53 -8.41 -6.35 -1.89
N THR A 54 -9.27 -5.55 -1.26
CA THR A 54 -9.60 -4.21 -1.73
C THR A 54 -8.41 -3.28 -1.58
N ALA A 55 -7.71 -3.31 -0.45
CA ALA A 55 -6.50 -2.53 -0.21
C ALA A 55 -5.38 -2.90 -1.21
N GLU A 56 -5.14 -4.20 -1.45
CA GLU A 56 -4.18 -4.67 -2.46
C GLU A 56 -4.53 -4.15 -3.86
N ARG A 57 -5.81 -4.21 -4.25
CA ARG A 57 -6.29 -3.74 -5.55
C ARG A 57 -6.19 -2.23 -5.72
N LEU A 58 -6.55 -1.46 -4.69
CA LEU A 58 -6.43 0.00 -4.71
C LEU A 58 -4.96 0.43 -4.82
N THR A 59 -4.08 -0.21 -4.05
CA THR A 59 -2.64 0.05 -4.10
C THR A 59 -2.04 -0.31 -5.44
N GLN A 60 -2.46 -1.42 -6.06
CA GLN A 60 -2.02 -1.78 -7.41
C GLN A 60 -2.39 -0.70 -8.45
N LYS A 61 -3.64 -0.20 -8.41
CA LYS A 61 -4.09 0.88 -9.30
C LYS A 61 -3.35 2.19 -9.05
N HIS A 62 -3.04 2.49 -7.80
CA HIS A 62 -2.25 3.65 -7.43
C HIS A 62 -0.84 3.57 -8.04
N PHE A 63 -0.16 2.46 -7.78
CA PHE A 63 1.18 2.20 -8.29
C PHE A 63 1.28 2.30 -9.82
N GLU A 64 0.31 1.74 -10.55
CA GLU A 64 0.25 1.85 -12.02
C GLU A 64 0.16 3.32 -12.48
N ARG A 65 -0.68 4.14 -11.82
CA ARG A 65 -0.80 5.57 -12.14
C ARG A 65 0.47 6.34 -11.85
N THR A 66 1.12 6.09 -10.72
CA THR A 66 2.36 6.78 -10.35
C THR A 66 3.51 6.38 -11.27
N ALA A 67 3.59 5.09 -11.65
CA ALA A 67 4.57 4.60 -12.61
C ALA A 67 4.38 5.20 -14.02
N GLU A 68 3.13 5.35 -14.48
CA GLU A 68 2.80 6.00 -15.75
C GLU A 68 3.04 7.51 -15.72
N GLY A 69 2.88 8.17 -14.57
CA GLY A 69 3.11 9.60 -14.36
C GLY A 69 4.59 10.01 -14.28
N GLY A 70 5.51 9.05 -14.13
CA GLY A 70 6.96 9.28 -13.99
C GLY A 70 7.70 9.69 -15.28
N LEU A 71 7.03 9.75 -16.43
CA LEU A 71 7.61 10.21 -17.71
C LEU A 71 7.29 11.68 -18.04
N GLY A 72 7.11 12.53 -17.03
CA GLY A 72 6.67 13.91 -17.24
C GLY A 72 7.19 14.93 -16.22
N ARG A 73 8.51 15.01 -16.01
CA ARG A 73 9.17 16.25 -15.59
C ARG A 73 10.51 16.40 -16.31
#